data_AF-S2S4H1-F1
#
_entry.id   AF-S2S4H1-F1
#
_cell.length_a   1.000
_cell.length_b   1.000
_cell.length_c   1.000
_cell.angle_alpha   90.00
_cell.angle_beta   90.00
_cell.angle_gamma   90.00
#
_symmetry.space_group_name_H-M   'P 1'
#
loop_
_entity.id
_entity.type
_entity.pdbx_description
1 polymer ?
#
loop_
_entity_poly.entity_id
_entity_poly.type
_entity_poly.pdbx_seq_one_letter_code
_entity_poly.pdbx_strand_id
1 'polypeptide(L)' 'AVDPFTEDALPRATLRLRQSFGRLIRTETDRGIFIVLDPRFITTRYGRKMQKSLPNIKPMTLPLTDMPGYIKMWLDRA' A
#
# COMPACT_ATOMS: atom_id res chain seq x y z
N ALA A 1 -18.28 23.32 -8.45
CA ALA A 1 -18.81 22.45 -7.39
C ALA A 1 -17.65 21.67 -6.79
N VAL A 2 -17.63 21.50 -5.47
CA VAL A 2 -16.62 20.70 -4.77
C VAL A 2 -16.93 19.23 -5.02
N ASP A 3 -15.93 18.43 -5.42
CA ASP A 3 -16.10 16.97 -5.61
C ASP A 3 -15.88 16.25 -4.26
N PRO A 4 -16.91 15.67 -3.63
CA PRO A 4 -16.78 15.02 -2.32
C PRO A 4 -15.81 13.83 -2.34
N PHE A 5 -15.61 13.20 -3.50
CA PHE A 5 -14.64 12.12 -3.62
C PHE A 5 -13.22 12.63 -3.40
N THR A 6 -12.84 13.67 -4.15
CA THR A 6 -11.48 14.20 -4.13
C THR A 6 -11.16 14.95 -2.84
N GLU A 7 -12.14 15.64 -2.25
CA GLU A 7 -11.92 16.53 -1.10
C GLU A 7 -12.13 15.85 0.25
N ASP A 8 -12.77 14.68 0.30
CA ASP A 8 -13.12 14.04 1.57
C ASP A 8 -12.87 12.53 1.58
N ALA A 9 -13.47 11.77 0.66
CA ALA A 9 -13.32 10.31 0.64
C ALA A 9 -11.85 9.89 0.39
N LEU A 10 -11.19 10.49 -0.60
CA LEU A 10 -9.82 10.17 -0.97
C LEU A 10 -8.80 10.58 0.13
N PRO A 11 -8.84 11.80 0.71
CA PRO A 11 -7.98 12.16 1.83
C PRO A 11 -8.14 11.22 3.03
N ARG A 12 -9.38 10.86 3.40
CA ARG A 12 -9.62 9.91 4.50
C ARG A 12 -9.06 8.52 4.21
N ALA A 13 -9.24 8.01 3.00
CA ALA A 13 -8.67 6.73 2.59
C ALA A 13 -7.12 6.76 2.61
N THR A 14 -6.53 7.88 2.19
CA THR A 14 -5.07 8.10 2.23
C THR A 14 -4.54 8.13 3.66
N LEU A 15 -5.25 8.80 4.57
CA LEU A 15 -4.87 8.84 5.99
C LEU A 15 -4.92 7.44 6.62
N ARG A 16 -6.00 6.69 6.37
CA ARG A 16 -6.12 5.30 6.85
C ARG A 16 -5.01 4.42 6.30
N LEU A 17 -4.69 4.53 5.01
CA LEU A 17 -3.59 3.80 4.38
C LEU A 17 -2.25 4.05 5.10
N ARG A 18 -1.93 5.32 5.37
CA ARG A 18 -0.71 5.70 6.09
C ARG A 18 -0.68 5.13 7.51
N GLN A 19 -1.80 5.19 8.23
CA GLN A 19 -1.91 4.65 9.59
C GLN A 19 -1.74 3.13 9.61
N SER A 20 -2.38 2.41 8.67
CA SER A 20 -2.20 0.97 8.51
C SER A 20 -0.75 0.61 8.16
N PHE A 21 -0.10 1.38 7.27
CA PHE A 21 1.31 1.19 6.95
C PHE A 21 2.22 1.38 8.16
N GLY A 22 1.97 2.42 8.98
CA GLY A 22 2.70 2.67 10.23
C GLY A 22 2.46 1.63 11.34
N ARG A 23 1.58 0.63 11.13
CA ARG A 23 1.52 -0.55 12.01
C ARG A 23 2.56 -1.60 11.65
N LEU A 24 3.01 -1.63 10.38
CA LEU A 24 3.97 -2.58 9.83
C LEU A 24 5.41 -2.23 10.19
N ILE A 25 5.79 -0.95 10.06
CA ILE A 25 7.14 -0.45 10.34
C ILE A 25 7.05 0.56 11.50
N ARG A 26 7.54 0.17 12.68
CA ARG A 26 7.59 0.97 13.91
C ARG A 26 9.02 1.24 14.38
N THR A 27 9.96 0.36 14.05
CA THR A 27 11.40 0.49 14.35
C THR A 27 12.23 0.38 13.08
N GLU A 28 13.52 0.76 13.15
CA GLU A 28 14.43 0.69 12.00
C GLU A 28 14.73 -0.74 11.54
N THR A 29 14.57 -1.73 12.44
CA THR A 29 14.80 -3.15 12.15
C THR A 29 13.53 -3.89 11.75
N ASP A 30 12.36 -3.23 11.82
CA ASP A 30 11.10 -3.86 11.44
C ASP A 30 11.10 -4.20 9.96
N ARG A 31 10.65 -5.41 9.66
CA ARG A 31 10.47 -5.91 8.32
C ARG A 31 9.08 -6.49 8.21
N GLY A 32 8.38 -6.19 7.11
CA GLY A 32 7.14 -6.88 6.79
C GLY A 32 6.65 -6.64 5.38
N ILE A 33 5.54 -7.29 5.06
CA ILE A 33 4.89 -7.21 3.74
C ILE A 33 3.57 -6.47 3.88
N PHE A 34 3.36 -5.44 3.06
CA PHE A 34 2.11 -4.70 2.97
C PHE A 34 1.37 -5.08 1.68
N ILE A 35 0.20 -5.68 1.79
CA ILE A 35 -0.56 -6.21 0.65
C ILE A 35 -1.77 -5.32 0.36
N VAL A 36 -1.92 -4.92 -0.90
CA VAL A 36 -3.08 -4.15 -1.37
C VAL A 36 -3.80 -4.97 -2.43
N LEU A 37 -5.02 -5.41 -2.12
CA LEU A 37 -5.87 -6.22 -3.00
C LEU A 37 -6.87 -5.36 -3.78
N ASP A 38 -6.45 -4.18 -4.22
CA ASP A 38 -7.27 -3.25 -4.99
C ASP A 38 -6.48 -2.73 -6.21
N PRO A 39 -6.88 -3.12 -7.44
CA PRO A 39 -6.16 -2.72 -8.64
C PRO A 39 -6.17 -1.19 -8.84
N ARG A 40 -7.17 -0.49 -8.29
CA ARG A 40 -7.30 0.97 -8.40
C ARG A 40 -6.11 1.71 -7.79
N PHE A 41 -5.43 1.09 -6.84
CA PHE A 41 -4.24 1.64 -6.22
C PHE A 41 -3.12 1.89 -7.24
N ILE A 42 -3.03 1.06 -8.28
CA ILE A 42 -2.01 1.17 -9.35
C ILE A 42 -2.59 1.82 -10.62
N THR A 43 -3.82 1.48 -10.99
CA THR A 43 -4.39 1.85 -12.30
C THR A 43 -4.90 3.30 -12.34
N THR A 44 -5.25 3.90 -11.20
CA THR A 44 -5.86 5.24 -11.16
C THR A 44 -4.85 6.34 -10.82
N ARG A 45 -5.14 7.57 -11.26
CA ARG A 45 -4.34 8.75 -10.92
C ARG A 45 -4.33 9.04 -9.42
N TYR A 46 -5.46 8.87 -8.73
CA TYR A 46 -5.53 9.08 -7.29
C TYR A 46 -4.79 7.98 -6.52
N GLY A 47 -4.82 6.71 -6.99
CA GLY A 47 -4.03 5.63 -6.41
C GLY A 47 -2.53 5.94 -6.45
N ARG A 48 -2.03 6.46 -7.57
CA ARG A 48 -0.64 6.95 -7.68
C ARG A 48 -0.34 8.11 -6.73
N LYS A 49 -1.31 9.00 -6.46
CA LYS A 49 -1.16 10.05 -5.43
C LYS A 49 -1.10 9.45 -4.01
N MET A 50 -1.93 8.44 -3.72
CA MET A 50 -1.91 7.74 -2.44
C MET A 50 -0.57 7.04 -2.21
N GLN A 51 0.01 6.41 -3.24
CA GLN A 51 1.35 5.80 -3.15
C GLN A 51 2.43 6.79 -2.72
N LYS A 52 2.40 8.03 -3.25
CA LYS A 52 3.34 9.09 -2.86
C LYS A 52 3.22 9.53 -1.40
N SER A 53 2.14 9.16 -0.72
CA SER A 53 1.94 9.45 0.71
C SER A 53 2.61 8.41 1.63
N LEU A 54 3.04 7.28 1.07
CA LEU A 54 3.84 6.26 1.75
C LEU A 54 5.34 6.57 1.59
N PRO A 55 6.23 5.96 2.40
CA PRO A 55 7.68 6.00 2.16
C PRO A 55 8.04 5.55 0.75
N ASN A 56 9.28 5.78 0.30
CA ASN A 56 9.72 5.46 -1.06
C ASN A 56 9.87 3.94 -1.30
N ILE A 57 8.74 3.23 -1.31
CA ILE A 57 8.60 1.80 -1.60
C ILE A 57 8.08 1.64 -3.03
N LYS A 58 8.76 0.80 -3.81
CA LYS A 58 8.29 0.41 -5.14
C LYS A 58 7.26 -0.72 -4.98
N PRO A 59 5.98 -0.52 -5.34
CA PRO A 59 5.00 -1.59 -5.29
C PRO A 59 5.34 -2.67 -6.32
N MET A 60 5.12 -3.93 -5.93
CA MET A 60 5.20 -5.10 -6.81
C MET A 60 3.78 -5.62 -7.04
N THR A 61 3.44 -5.92 -8.29
CA THR A 61 2.19 -6.56 -8.65
C THR A 61 2.48 -8.01 -9.04
N LEU A 62 1.70 -8.93 -8.50
CA LEU A 62 1.81 -10.36 -8.76
C LEU A 62 0.41 -10.99 -8.81
N PRO A 63 0.22 -12.06 -9.59
CA PRO A 63 -1.00 -12.87 -9.51
C PRO A 63 -1.24 -13.36 -8.08
N LEU A 64 -2.52 -13.45 -7.69
CA LEU A 64 -2.89 -13.94 -6.36
C LEU A 64 -2.39 -15.38 -6.12
N THR A 65 -2.31 -16.19 -7.18
CA THR A 65 -1.77 -17.56 -7.16
C THR A 65 -0.31 -17.62 -6.75
N ASP A 66 0.46 -16.58 -7.07
CA ASP A 66 1.91 -16.55 -6.87
C ASP A 66 2.27 -15.92 -5.51
N MET A 67 1.30 -15.24 -4.89
CA MET A 67 1.49 -14.49 -3.65
C MET A 67 1.96 -15.33 -2.46
N PRO A 68 1.39 -16.52 -2.18
CA PRO A 68 1.86 -17.35 -1.06
C PRO A 68 3.33 -17.76 -1.20
N GLY A 69 3.76 -18.13 -2.41
CA GLY A 69 5.13 -18.53 -2.70
C GLY A 69 6.11 -17.36 -2.52
N TYR A 70 5.77 -16.18 -3.05
CA TYR A 70 6.57 -14.98 -2.87
C TYR A 70 6.68 -14.56 -1.40
N ILE A 71 5.58 -14.58 -0.65
CA ILE A 71 5.55 -14.24 0.77
C ILE A 71 6.47 -15.18 1.55
N LYS A 72 6.34 -16.50 1.34
CA LYS A 72 7.19 -17.50 2.01
C LYS A 72 8.66 -17.25 1.71
N MET A 73 9.02 -17.10 0.43
CA MET A 73 10.40 -16.83 0.01
C MET A 73 10.95 -15.54 0.65
N TRP A 74 10.15 -14.48 0.73
CA TRP A 74 10.59 -13.20 1.31
C TRP A 74 10.80 -13.30 2.82
N LEU A 75 9.91 -14.00 3.52
CA LEU A 75 10.02 -14.27 4.95
C LEU A 75 11.23 -15.15 5.28
N ASP A 76 11.49 -16.18 4.47
CA ASP A 76 12.62 -17.10 4.65
C ASP A 76 14.00 -16.45 4.36
N ARG A 77 14.02 -15.28 3.71
CA ARG A 77 15.25 -14.50 3.41
C ARG A 77 15.62 -13.51 4.52
N ALA A 78 14.89 -13.50 5.64
CA ALA A 78 15.21 -12.71 6.82
C ALA A 78 16.03 -13.51 7.82
#